data_AF-X1MZY9-F1
#
_entry.id   AF-X1MZY9-F1
#
_cell.length_a   1.000
_cell.length_b   1.000
_cell.length_c   1.000
_cell.angle_alpha   90.00
_cell.angle_beta   90.00
_cell.angle_gamma   90.00
#
_symmetry.space_group_name_H-M   'P 1'
#
loop_
_entity.id
_entity.type
_entity.pdbx_description
1 polymer ?
#
loop_
_entity_poly.entity_id
_entity_poly.type
_entity_poly.pdbx_seq_one_letter_code
_entity_poly.pdbx_strand_id
1 'polypeptide(L)'
;MSDIKEIGHIDISDSKRIVLSTSNFRGSERIDLREHYINKEGSYNPSRRGVNCNSEWLEALVKLKIKGASNMWESFKEIWPQSFLKITFFLIAYGLFCGVRMVLKDEKKRRADRKESKKINK
;
A
#
# COMPACT_ATOMS: atom_id res chain seq x y z
N MET A 1 40.25 -2.05 17.04
CA MET A 1 39.35 -2.03 15.86
C MET A 1 38.08 -2.75 16.24
N SER A 2 36.91 -2.15 16.00
CA SER A 2 35.66 -2.89 15.95
C SER A 2 35.54 -3.48 14.55
N ASP A 3 35.63 -4.80 14.41
CA ASP A 3 35.42 -5.46 13.12
C ASP A 3 33.95 -5.33 12.75
N ILE A 4 33.67 -4.59 11.67
CA ILE A 4 32.32 -4.43 11.12
C ILE A 4 32.21 -5.42 9.96
N LYS A 5 31.23 -6.32 10.05
CA LYS A 5 30.93 -7.33 9.04
C LYS A 5 29.55 -7.05 8.46
N GLU A 6 29.47 -6.79 7.16
CA GLU A 6 28.19 -6.72 6.45
C GLU A 6 27.57 -8.13 6.38
N ILE A 7 26.29 -8.23 6.77
CA ILE A 7 25.49 -9.46 6.66
C ILE A 7 24.71 -9.45 5.34
N GLY A 8 24.19 -8.28 4.96
CA GLY A 8 23.45 -8.11 3.71
C GLY A 8 22.87 -6.71 3.58
N HIS A 9 22.22 -6.44 2.45
CA HIS A 9 21.61 -5.15 2.16
C HIS A 9 20.29 -5.29 1.39
N ILE A 10 19.49 -4.22 1.41
CA ILE A 10 18.24 -4.06 0.67
C ILE A 10 18.31 -2.74 -0.07
N ASP A 11 18.16 -2.77 -1.39
CA ASP A 11 18.11 -1.55 -2.20
C ASP A 11 16.74 -0.89 -2.07
N ILE A 12 16.70 0.36 -1.62
CA ILE A 12 15.47 1.17 -1.53
C ILE A 12 15.25 1.93 -2.84
N SER A 13 16.34 2.39 -3.45
CA SER A 13 16.36 3.16 -4.69
C SER A 13 17.74 3.06 -5.34
N ASP A 14 17.89 3.55 -6.56
CA ASP A 14 19.15 3.55 -7.32
C ASP A 14 20.33 4.20 -6.60
N SER A 15 20.07 5.07 -5.62
CA SER A 15 21.10 5.82 -4.88
C SER A 15 21.19 5.45 -3.40
N LYS A 16 20.33 4.56 -2.90
CA LYS A 16 20.19 4.26 -1.47
C LYS A 16 19.90 2.80 -1.20
N ARG A 17 20.57 2.26 -0.19
CA ARG A 17 20.36 0.91 0.31
C ARG A 17 20.37 0.88 1.83
N ILE A 18 19.62 -0.03 2.43
CA ILE A 18 19.75 -0.33 3.86
C ILE A 18 20.77 -1.46 3.99
N VAL A 19 21.81 -1.26 4.78
CA VAL A 19 22.81 -2.27 5.09
C VAL A 19 22.60 -2.77 6.51
N LEU A 20 22.62 -4.09 6.67
CA LEU A 20 22.65 -4.77 7.95
C LEU A 20 24.08 -5.24 8.19
N SER A 21 24.69 -4.79 9.29
CA SER A 21 26.03 -5.18 9.68
C SER A 21 26.09 -5.59 11.14
N THR A 22 26.99 -6.52 11.45
CA THR A 22 27.38 -6.84 12.83
C THR A 22 28.71 -6.22 13.17
N SER A 23 28.85 -5.80 14.41
CA SER A 23 30.10 -5.25 14.93
C SER A 23 30.31 -5.69 16.37
N ASN A 24 31.57 -5.90 16.75
CA ASN A 24 31.92 -6.12 18.15
C ASN A 24 32.42 -4.82 18.77
N PHE A 25 31.70 -4.32 19.78
CA PHE A 25 32.07 -3.12 20.50
C PHE A 25 32.14 -3.40 22.00
N ARG A 26 33.33 -3.24 22.59
CA ARG A 26 33.61 -3.47 24.01
C ARG A 26 33.18 -4.86 24.52
N GLY A 27 33.36 -5.89 23.68
CA GLY A 27 33.03 -7.28 24.03
C GLY A 27 31.57 -7.66 23.86
N SER A 28 30.71 -6.74 23.39
CA SER A 28 29.32 -7.04 23.04
C SER A 28 29.10 -6.98 21.54
N GLU A 29 28.42 -7.99 21.00
CA GLU A 29 28.00 -8.02 19.61
C GLU A 29 26.83 -7.04 19.39
N ARG A 30 26.95 -6.18 18.39
CA ARG A 30 25.98 -5.16 18.05
C ARG A 30 25.55 -5.31 16.61
N ILE A 31 24.28 -5.04 16.37
CA ILE A 31 23.67 -5.05 15.05
C ILE A 31 23.41 -3.60 14.66
N ASP A 32 23.96 -3.16 13.54
CA ASP A 32 23.70 -1.85 12.95
C ASP A 32 22.89 -2.03 11.66
N LEU A 33 21.70 -1.43 11.65
CA LEU A 33 20.84 -1.33 10.47
C LEU A 33 20.82 0.12 10.03
N ARG A 34 21.41 0.44 8.88
CA ARG A 34 21.68 1.82 8.48
C ARG A 34 21.44 2.06 7.00
N GLU A 35 20.90 3.23 6.68
CA GLU A 35 20.79 3.72 5.30
C GLU A 35 22.19 4.13 4.82
N HIS A 36 22.62 3.59 3.68
CA HIS A 36 23.81 3.98 2.94
C HIS A 36 23.39 4.72 1.66
N TYR A 37 24.16 5.74 1.30
CA TYR A 37 23.95 6.53 0.08
C TYR A 37 25.18 6.42 -0.84
N ILE A 38 24.94 6.51 -2.15
CA ILE A 38 26.01 6.60 -3.14
C ILE A 38 26.65 7.99 -3.06
N ASN A 39 27.96 8.03 -2.84
CA ASN A 39 28.74 9.26 -2.90
C ASN A 39 29.11 9.63 -4.35
N LYS A 40 29.73 10.80 -4.56
CA LYS A 40 30.17 11.25 -5.89
C LYS A 40 31.20 10.33 -6.56
N GLU A 41 31.87 9.48 -5.77
CA GLU A 41 32.87 8.52 -6.23
C GLU A 41 32.23 7.16 -6.59
N GLY A 42 30.91 7.02 -6.47
CA GLY A 42 30.18 5.78 -6.76
C GLY A 42 30.21 4.74 -5.62
N SER A 43 30.77 5.09 -4.46
CA SER A 43 30.85 4.20 -3.30
C SER A 43 29.71 4.44 -2.30
N TYR A 44 29.26 3.37 -1.63
CA TYR A 44 28.17 3.44 -0.66
C TYR A 44 28.69 3.76 0.73
N ASN A 45 28.34 4.95 1.24
CA ASN A 45 28.74 5.41 2.57
C ASN A 45 27.57 5.38 3.58
N PRO A 46 27.84 5.05 4.85
CA PRO A 46 26.83 5.05 5.90
C PRO A 46 26.30 6.47 6.15
N SER A 47 24.98 6.60 6.25
CA SER A 47 24.34 7.85 6.64
C SER A 47 24.11 7.91 8.16
N ARG A 48 23.69 9.08 8.66
CA ARG A 48 23.26 9.23 10.06
C ARG A 48 21.93 8.51 10.35
N ARG A 49 21.18 8.10 9.34
CA ARG A 49 19.90 7.40 9.48
C ARG A 49 20.16 5.91 9.66
N GLY A 50 20.06 5.45 10.89
CA GLY A 50 20.24 4.04 11.21
C GLY A 50 20.06 3.82 12.71
N VAL A 51 19.87 2.56 13.07
CA VAL A 51 19.75 2.12 14.45
C VAL A 51 20.83 1.09 14.73
N ASN A 52 21.53 1.28 15.85
CA ASN A 52 22.47 0.31 16.38
C ASN A 52 21.88 -0.27 17.67
N CYS A 53 21.66 -1.58 17.70
CA CYS A 53 21.11 -2.29 18.85
C CYS A 53 22.04 -3.43 19.31
N ASN A 54 21.87 -3.85 20.55
CA ASN A 54 22.50 -5.08 21.03
C ASN A 54 21.87 -6.27 20.30
N SER A 55 22.66 -7.30 19.97
CA SER A 55 22.14 -8.48 19.25
C SER A 55 21.00 -9.18 20.00
N GLU A 56 21.03 -9.13 21.34
CA GLU A 56 19.97 -9.63 22.23
C GLU A 56 18.57 -9.04 21.95
N TRP A 57 18.49 -7.81 21.45
CA TRP A 57 17.20 -7.13 21.22
C TRP A 57 16.59 -7.48 19.86
N LEU A 58 17.35 -8.12 18.98
CA LEU A 58 16.91 -8.43 17.62
C LEU A 58 15.67 -9.31 17.63
N GLU A 59 15.64 -10.34 18.48
CA GLU A 59 14.52 -11.27 18.57
C GLU A 59 13.23 -10.54 18.99
N ALA A 60 13.32 -9.63 19.95
CA ALA A 60 12.20 -8.81 20.38
C ALA A 60 11.68 -7.88 19.27
N LEU A 61 12.59 -7.27 18.49
CA LEU A 61 12.24 -6.43 17.35
C LEU A 61 11.53 -7.22 16.23
N VAL A 62 12.02 -8.43 15.93
CA VAL A 62 11.38 -9.31 14.95
C VAL A 62 9.99 -9.72 15.41
N LYS A 63 9.83 -10.08 16.69
CA LYS A 63 8.52 -10.41 17.27
C LYS A 63 7.55 -9.23 17.22
N LEU A 64 8.01 -8.01 17.52
CA LEU A 64 7.19 -6.79 17.40
C LEU A 64 6.74 -6.54 15.95
N LYS A 65 7.62 -6.71 14.97
CA LYS A 65 7.28 -6.57 13.55
C LYS A 65 6.21 -7.59 13.12
N ILE A 66 6.36 -8.85 13.50
CA ILE A 66 5.39 -9.92 13.18
C ILE A 66 4.03 -9.59 13.80
N LYS A 67 4.00 -9.16 15.06
CA LYS A 67 2.77 -8.75 15.74
C LYS A 67 2.11 -7.51 15.11
N GLY A 68 2.91 -6.54 14.67
CA GLY A 68 2.41 -5.37 13.93
C GLY A 68 1.79 -5.75 12.59
N ALA A 69 2.43 -6.66 11.84
CA ALA A 69 1.94 -7.14 10.55
C ALA A 69 0.64 -7.96 10.69
N SER A 70 0.54 -8.82 11.70
CA SER A 70 -0.70 -9.55 11.99
C SER A 70 -1.83 -8.59 12.36
N ASN A 71 -1.56 -7.59 13.19
CA ASN A 71 -2.57 -6.61 13.60
C ASN A 71 -3.07 -5.77 12.41
N MET A 72 -2.18 -5.40 11.48
CA MET A 72 -2.55 -4.66 10.27
C MET A 72 -3.45 -5.48 9.35
N TRP A 73 -3.17 -6.79 9.19
CA TRP A 73 -3.99 -7.70 8.39
C TRP A 73 -5.37 -7.96 9.02
N GLU A 74 -5.44 -8.09 10.35
CA GLU A 74 -6.72 -8.23 11.06
C GLU A 74 -7.58 -6.96 10.96
N SER A 75 -6.99 -5.76 11.07
CA SER A 75 -7.73 -4.51 10.81
C SER A 75 -8.24 -4.42 9.37
N PHE A 76 -7.49 -4.96 8.40
CA PHE A 76 -7.91 -4.99 7.01
C PHE A 76 -9.10 -5.93 6.78
N LYS A 77 -9.11 -7.10 7.44
CA LYS A 77 -10.23 -8.06 7.38
C LYS A 77 -11.54 -7.51 7.94
N GLU A 78 -11.50 -6.62 8.93
CA GLU A 78 -12.72 -6.03 9.48
C GLU A 78 -13.33 -4.94 8.57
N ILE A 79 -12.47 -4.18 7.89
CA ILE A 79 -12.90 -3.05 7.05
C ILE A 79 -13.38 -3.51 5.66
N TRP A 80 -12.78 -4.58 5.14
CA TRP A 80 -13.02 -5.08 3.78
C TRP A 80 -14.49 -5.48 3.50
N PRO A 81 -15.18 -6.27 4.35
CA PRO A 81 -16.55 -6.71 4.09
C PRO A 81 -17.53 -5.54 4.04
N GLN A 82 -17.41 -4.60 4.98
CA GLN A 82 -18.31 -3.44 5.05
C GLN A 82 -18.14 -2.51 3.85
N SER A 83 -16.90 -2.29 3.43
CA SER A 83 -16.59 -1.43 2.28
C SER A 83 -17.03 -2.08 0.96
N PHE A 84 -16.80 -3.39 0.82
CA PHE A 84 -17.18 -4.17 -0.35
C PHE A 84 -18.71 -4.25 -0.54
N LEU A 85 -19.46 -4.47 0.55
CA LEU A 85 -20.93 -4.50 0.53
C LEU A 85 -21.53 -3.16 0.11
N LYS A 86 -20.99 -2.04 0.64
CA LYS A 86 -21.46 -0.70 0.28
C LYS A 86 -21.23 -0.38 -1.19
N ILE A 87 -20.04 -0.66 -1.71
CA ILE A 87 -19.70 -0.42 -3.13
C ILE A 87 -20.59 -1.26 -4.04
N THR A 88 -20.78 -2.54 -3.71
CA THR A 88 -21.61 -3.44 -4.51
C THR A 88 -23.07 -2.98 -4.54
N PHE A 89 -23.61 -2.57 -3.39
CA PHE A 89 -24.97 -2.04 -3.31
C PHE A 89 -25.13 -0.75 -4.13
N PHE A 90 -24.15 0.16 -4.07
CA PHE A 90 -24.13 1.37 -4.88
C PHE A 90 -24.11 1.08 -6.39
N LEU A 91 -23.30 0.11 -6.84
CA LEU A 91 -23.23 -0.26 -8.25
C LEU A 91 -24.52 -0.91 -8.76
N ILE A 92 -25.14 -1.78 -7.95
CA ILE A 92 -26.44 -2.40 -8.29
C ILE A 92 -27.53 -1.32 -8.37
N ALA A 93 -27.61 -0.44 -7.38
CA ALA A 93 -28.57 0.67 -7.35
C ALA A 93 -28.37 1.62 -8.55
N TYR A 94 -27.11 1.94 -8.86
CA TYR A 94 -26.78 2.77 -10.02
C TYR A 94 -27.15 2.10 -11.34
N GLY A 95 -26.88 0.80 -11.49
CA GLY A 95 -27.28 0.02 -12.66
C GLY A 95 -28.79 0.01 -12.87
N LEU A 96 -29.57 -0.25 -11.81
CA LEU A 96 -31.03 -0.19 -11.85
C LEU A 96 -31.55 1.21 -12.21
N PHE A 97 -30.96 2.26 -11.62
CA PHE A 97 -31.33 3.64 -11.90
C PHE A 97 -31.09 4.02 -13.37
N CYS A 98 -29.92 3.66 -13.93
CA CYS A 98 -29.62 3.88 -15.33
C CYS A 98 -30.56 3.10 -16.26
N GLY A 99 -30.90 1.85 -15.92
CA GLY A 99 -31.87 1.04 -16.65
C GLY A 99 -33.26 1.70 -16.72
N VAL A 100 -33.80 2.12 -15.58
CA VAL A 100 -35.11 2.81 -15.50
C VAL A 100 -35.10 4.11 -16.30
N ARG A 101 -34.02 4.90 -16.20
CA ARG A 101 -33.89 6.15 -16.95
C ARG A 101 -33.90 5.93 -18.46
N MET A 102 -33.26 4.86 -18.96
CA MET A 102 -33.28 4.52 -20.38
C MET A 102 -34.69 4.16 -20.86
N VAL A 103 -35.41 3.32 -20.11
CA VAL A 103 -36.79 2.92 -20.44
C VAL A 103 -37.73 4.13 -20.46
N LEU A 104 -37.64 5.02 -19.47
CA LEU A 104 -38.47 6.23 -19.42
C LEU A 104 -38.17 7.20 -20.57
N LYS A 105 -36.92 7.30 -21.02
CA LYS A 105 -36.53 8.13 -22.15
C LYS A 105 -37.11 7.57 -23.46
N ASP A 106 -37.08 6.25 -23.62
CA ASP A 106 -37.66 5.58 -24.78
C ASP A 106 -39.19 5.70 -24.83
N GLU A 107 -39.88 5.52 -23.70
CA GLU A 107 -41.33 5.73 -23.61
C GLU A 107 -41.73 7.17 -23.96
N LYS A 108 -40.99 8.17 -23.46
CA LYS A 108 -41.27 9.58 -23.78
C LYS A 108 -41.15 9.86 -25.28
N LYS A 109 -40.14 9.27 -25.94
CA LYS A 109 -39.95 9.41 -27.39
C LYS A 109 -41.12 8.79 -28.16
N ARG A 110 -41.51 7.55 -27.84
CA ARG A 110 -42.68 6.90 -28.45
C ARG A 110 -43.98 7.71 -28.29
N ARG A 111 -44.17 8.37 -27.13
CA ARG A 111 -45.34 9.24 -26.89
C ARG A 111 -45.27 10.54 -27.71
N ALA A 112 -44.09 11.08 -27.98
CA ALA A 112 -43.91 12.24 -28.85
C ALA A 112 -44.24 11.90 -30.32
N ASP A 113 -43.67 10.81 -30.84
CA ASP A 113 -43.88 10.35 -32.22
C ASP A 113 -45.38 10.07 -32.50
N ARG A 114 -46.11 9.52 -31.51
CA ARG A 114 -47.57 9.30 -31.59
C ARG A 114 -48.38 10.60 -31.60
N LYS A 115 -47.90 11.68 -31.00
CA LYS A 115 -48.56 13.00 -31.04
C LYS A 115 -48.29 13.72 -32.37
N GLU A 116 -47.10 13.55 -32.93
CA GLU A 116 -46.68 14.16 -34.18
C GLU A 116 -47.39 13.54 -35.39
N SER A 117 -47.44 12.20 -35.46
CA SER A 117 -48.22 11.46 -36.47
C SER A 117 -49.72 11.82 -36.48
N LYS A 118 -50.32 12.10 -35.31
CA LYS A 118 -51.71 12.56 -35.21
C LYS A 118 -51.93 14.00 -35.68
N LYS A 119 -50.90 14.84 -35.67
CA LYS A 119 -50.97 16.22 -36.20
C LYS A 119 -50.79 16.27 -37.72
N ILE A 120 -50.05 15.33 -38.30
CA ILE A 120 -49.80 15.26 -39.75
C ILE A 120 -51.04 14.74 -40.52
N ASN A 121 -51.87 13.90 -39.89
CA ASN A 121 -53.09 13.35 -40.49
C ASN A 121 -54.37 14.19 -40.26
N LYS A 122 -54.24 15.47 -39.87
CA LYS A 122 -55.34 16.40 -39.65
C LYS A 122 -55.11 17.67 -40.45
#